data_AF-A0A6P6UN00-F1
#
_entry.id   AF-A0A6P6UN00-F1
#
_cell.length_a   1.000
_cell.length_b   1.000
_cell.length_c   1.000
_cell.angle_alpha   90.00
_cell.angle_beta   90.00
_cell.angle_gamma   90.00
#
_symmetry.space_group_name_H-M   'P 1'
#
loop_
_entity.id
_entity.type
_entity.pdbx_description
1 polymer ?
#
loop_
_entity_poly.entity_id
_entity_poly.type
_entity_poly.pdbx_seq_one_letter_code
_entity_poly.pdbx_strand_id
1 'polypeptide(L)'
;MARLHSVLFLSVLCYVATAKKILLSTPRMDDSQSSHVTQTYTYVCHPSRFNGLGLNMEYFGYCNKSLPFEVRAKDLVDRLSLTEKVGQLGDQANGVPRIGLPKYYWWSEALHGVSDFGDTATFFNATIPGATINQGKVREADIDKVLKNLYIVLFRLGHFDGSPQFEKLGKDDICSQSHIDLAIEAASEGVVLLKNDNNTLPLDAQKVKKVAVVGPHANATKVMIGNYAGIPCKYTSPLDAFRQAYGNDNVYYAPGCLDVACRDYSLVFPAVQASKKADAVIIVAGIDTSVEAESLDRENLLLPGYQYELIDQISRQSTTPIILVILSAGGVDISIAKNDSRVSAILWAGYPGEKGGQGIADVILGKYNAGT
;
A
#
# COMPACT_ATOMS: atom_id res chain seq x y z
N MET A 1 55.80 -45.25 -46.28
CA MET A 1 54.50 -45.11 -46.94
C MET A 1 53.43 -45.21 -45.87
N ALA A 2 53.06 -44.14 -45.16
CA ALA A 2 52.22 -42.99 -45.54
C ALA A 2 50.72 -43.21 -45.23
N ARG A 3 50.13 -42.17 -44.62
CA ARG A 3 48.73 -41.95 -44.16
C ARG A 3 48.40 -42.53 -42.77
N LEU A 4 48.51 -41.80 -41.64
CA LEU A 4 48.01 -40.48 -41.21
C LEU A 4 46.49 -40.51 -40.89
N HIS A 5 46.16 -40.64 -39.61
CA HIS A 5 44.99 -40.04 -38.93
C HIS A 5 45.38 -39.83 -37.46
N SER A 6 45.79 -38.62 -37.11
CA SER A 6 45.99 -38.16 -35.74
C SER A 6 44.77 -37.36 -35.32
N VAL A 7 44.09 -37.81 -34.26
CA VAL A 7 43.06 -37.03 -33.56
C VAL A 7 43.77 -36.11 -32.58
N LEU A 8 43.78 -34.80 -32.88
CA LEU A 8 44.24 -33.77 -31.95
C LEU A 8 43.18 -33.55 -30.87
N PHE A 9 43.57 -33.79 -29.62
CA PHE A 9 42.98 -33.15 -28.45
C PHE A 9 43.33 -31.66 -28.48
N LEU A 10 42.32 -30.78 -28.58
CA LEU A 10 42.44 -29.38 -28.18
C LEU A 10 41.60 -29.14 -26.92
N SER A 11 42.31 -28.84 -25.84
CA SER A 11 41.79 -28.27 -24.61
C SER A 11 41.16 -26.89 -24.89
N VAL A 12 39.86 -26.74 -24.63
CA VAL A 12 39.24 -25.44 -24.48
C VAL A 12 38.99 -25.22 -22.98
N LEU A 13 39.71 -24.25 -22.40
CA LEU A 13 39.42 -23.70 -21.08
C LEU A 13 38.00 -23.14 -21.10
N CYS A 14 37.12 -23.72 -20.29
CA CYS A 14 35.81 -23.17 -20.02
C CYS A 14 35.96 -22.12 -18.90
N TYR A 15 36.04 -20.84 -19.29
CA TYR A 15 35.92 -19.72 -18.35
C TYR A 15 34.46 -19.63 -17.92
N VAL A 16 34.15 -20.09 -16.71
CA VAL A 16 32.83 -19.90 -16.09
C VAL A 16 32.73 -18.43 -15.69
N ALA A 17 32.21 -17.60 -16.59
CA ALA A 17 31.79 -16.25 -16.25
C ALA A 17 30.53 -16.34 -15.37
N THR A 18 30.69 -16.10 -14.07
CA THR A 18 29.59 -15.81 -13.16
C THR A 18 28.83 -14.57 -13.64
N ALA A 19 27.68 -14.78 -14.29
CA ALA A 19 26.71 -13.73 -14.54
C ALA A 19 26.08 -13.32 -13.19
N LYS A 20 26.64 -12.29 -12.55
CA LYS A 20 25.91 -11.52 -11.54
C LYS A 20 24.64 -10.99 -12.21
N LYS A 21 23.46 -11.42 -11.73
CA LYS A 21 22.19 -10.72 -11.95
C LYS A 21 22.36 -9.30 -11.39
N ILE A 22 22.77 -8.37 -12.26
CA ILE A 22 22.62 -6.94 -12.00
C ILE A 22 21.13 -6.68 -12.12
N LEU A 23 20.48 -6.43 -10.99
CA LEU A 23 19.19 -5.76 -10.96
C LEU A 23 19.35 -4.45 -11.74
N LEU A 24 18.81 -4.38 -12.94
CA LEU A 24 18.52 -3.12 -13.63
C LEU A 24 17.37 -2.46 -12.86
N SER A 25 17.67 -1.90 -11.69
CA SER A 25 16.88 -0.80 -11.17
C SER A 25 17.08 0.35 -12.16
N THR A 26 16.05 0.67 -12.94
CA THR A 26 16.01 1.94 -13.68
C THR A 26 16.28 3.05 -12.67
N PRO A 27 17.36 3.82 -12.81
CA PRO A 27 17.58 4.94 -11.92
C PRO A 27 16.42 5.93 -12.14
N ARG A 28 15.78 6.37 -11.05
CA ARG A 28 15.02 7.63 -11.08
C ARG A 28 15.95 8.67 -11.68
N MET A 29 15.48 9.39 -12.69
CA MET A 29 16.22 10.46 -13.33
C MET A 29 16.82 11.38 -12.26
N ASP A 30 18.14 11.29 -12.13
CA ASP A 30 18.94 12.24 -11.38
C ASP A 30 19.10 13.46 -12.30
N ASP A 31 18.23 14.46 -12.10
CA ASP A 31 18.33 15.78 -12.73
C ASP A 31 19.52 16.53 -12.11
N SER A 32 20.72 16.14 -12.52
CA SER A 32 21.95 16.85 -12.17
C SER A 32 22.77 17.14 -13.42
N GLN A 33 22.16 17.81 -14.40
CA GLN A 33 22.84 18.75 -15.31
C GLN A 33 21.87 19.55 -16.19
N SER A 34 21.19 20.55 -15.60
CA SER A 34 20.73 21.75 -16.30
C SER A 34 20.35 22.81 -15.26
N SER A 35 20.98 23.98 -15.30
CA SER A 35 20.63 25.13 -14.46
C SER A 35 19.35 25.84 -14.94
N HIS A 36 18.39 25.09 -15.46
CA HIS A 36 17.03 25.56 -15.66
C HIS A 36 16.24 25.18 -14.42
N VAL A 37 15.82 26.18 -13.65
CA VAL A 37 14.70 26.03 -12.72
C VAL A 37 13.59 25.37 -13.52
N THR A 38 13.30 24.09 -13.28
CA THR A 38 12.17 23.40 -13.87
C THR A 38 10.92 24.12 -13.37
N GLN A 39 10.41 25.05 -14.19
CA GLN A 39 9.21 25.80 -13.85
C GLN A 39 8.07 24.78 -13.75
N THR A 40 7.61 24.52 -12.53
CA THR A 40 6.51 23.61 -12.27
C THR A 40 5.20 24.34 -12.56
N TYR A 41 4.43 23.80 -13.51
CA TYR A 41 3.10 24.31 -13.84
C TYR A 41 2.05 23.44 -13.15
N THR A 42 1.12 24.05 -12.44
CA THR A 42 0.07 23.35 -11.68
C THR A 42 -1.15 22.96 -12.53
N TYR A 43 -1.27 23.51 -13.74
CA TYR A 43 -2.33 23.21 -14.70
C TYR A 43 -1.86 23.35 -16.16
N VAL A 44 -2.62 22.79 -17.10
CA VAL A 44 -2.24 22.74 -18.52
C VAL A 44 -2.23 24.12 -19.18
N CYS A 45 -3.33 24.87 -19.14
CA CYS A 45 -3.52 26.16 -19.83
C CYS A 45 -2.85 27.34 -19.10
N HIS A 46 -1.58 27.19 -18.75
CA HIS A 46 -0.75 28.24 -18.16
C HIS A 46 -0.01 29.01 -19.27
N PRO A 47 -0.15 30.35 -19.38
CA PRO A 47 0.47 31.12 -20.48
C PRO A 47 1.98 30.90 -20.62
N SER A 48 2.73 30.89 -19.52
CA SER A 48 4.19 30.68 -19.53
C SER A 48 4.59 29.29 -20.04
N ARG A 49 3.75 28.27 -19.86
CA ARG A 49 3.99 26.91 -20.37
C ARG A 49 3.93 26.89 -21.90
N PHE A 50 2.88 27.48 -22.47
CA PHE A 50 2.72 27.58 -23.92
C PHE A 50 3.82 28.43 -24.53
N ASN A 51 4.15 29.57 -23.93
CA ASN A 51 5.25 30.42 -24.36
C ASN A 51 6.60 29.67 -24.34
N GLY A 52 6.87 28.88 -23.29
CA GLY A 52 8.07 28.06 -23.18
C GLY A 52 8.17 26.95 -24.24
N LEU A 53 7.04 26.54 -24.83
CA LEU A 53 6.97 25.59 -25.95
C LEU A 53 6.95 26.28 -27.32
N GLY A 54 7.01 27.62 -27.38
CA GLY A 54 6.87 28.37 -28.63
C GLY A 54 5.44 28.33 -29.20
N LEU A 55 4.45 28.08 -28.36
CA LEU A 55 3.04 27.99 -28.74
C LEU A 55 2.28 29.23 -28.25
N ASN A 56 1.32 29.71 -29.03
CA ASN A 56 0.36 30.71 -28.57
C ASN A 56 -0.91 30.01 -28.07
N MET A 57 -1.19 30.16 -26.77
CA MET A 57 -2.32 29.53 -26.07
C MET A 57 -3.68 29.90 -26.65
N GLU A 58 -3.84 31.10 -27.22
CA GLU A 58 -5.12 31.59 -27.76
C GLU A 58 -5.62 30.78 -28.98
N TYR A 59 -4.73 30.08 -29.68
CA TYR A 59 -5.10 29.21 -30.80
C TYR A 59 -5.79 27.91 -30.36
N PHE A 60 -5.77 27.60 -29.06
CA PHE A 60 -6.29 26.37 -28.51
C PHE A 60 -7.63 26.63 -27.83
N GLY A 61 -8.71 26.25 -28.51
CA GLY A 61 -10.08 26.42 -28.01
C GLY A 61 -10.29 25.71 -26.68
N TYR A 62 -9.60 24.60 -26.44
CA TYR A 62 -9.63 23.91 -25.15
C TYR A 62 -9.01 24.71 -23.99
N CYS A 63 -8.29 25.81 -24.23
CA CYS A 63 -7.84 26.75 -23.20
C CYS A 63 -8.75 27.99 -23.05
N ASN A 64 -9.80 28.13 -23.86
CA ASN A 64 -10.76 29.22 -23.72
C ASN A 64 -11.81 28.89 -22.64
N LYS A 65 -11.67 29.48 -21.46
CA LYS A 65 -12.56 29.28 -20.30
C LYS A 65 -14.01 29.74 -20.53
N SER A 66 -14.27 30.55 -21.56
CA SER A 66 -15.63 31.02 -21.90
C SER A 66 -16.45 29.97 -22.64
N LEU A 67 -15.82 28.90 -23.13
CA LEU A 67 -16.50 27.82 -23.86
C LEU A 67 -16.95 26.70 -22.91
N PRO A 68 -18.10 26.04 -23.19
CA PRO A 68 -18.51 24.84 -22.48
C PRO A 68 -17.45 23.73 -22.53
N PHE A 69 -17.35 22.92 -21.49
CA PHE A 69 -16.34 21.85 -21.40
C PHE A 69 -16.46 20.83 -22.53
N GLU A 70 -17.66 20.55 -23.02
CA GLU A 70 -17.91 19.63 -24.15
C GLU A 70 -17.29 20.17 -25.44
N VAL A 71 -17.35 21.49 -25.66
CA VAL A 71 -16.74 22.16 -26.81
C VAL A 71 -15.22 22.13 -26.69
N ARG A 72 -14.69 22.40 -25.49
CA ARG A 72 -13.26 22.37 -25.19
C ARG A 72 -12.67 20.96 -25.33
N ALA A 73 -13.36 19.95 -24.81
CA ALA A 73 -12.95 18.55 -24.93
C ALA A 73 -12.98 18.08 -26.38
N LYS A 74 -13.99 18.49 -27.15
CA LYS A 74 -14.03 18.21 -28.60
C LYS A 74 -12.85 18.87 -29.32
N ASP A 75 -12.58 20.15 -29.08
CA ASP A 75 -11.44 20.86 -29.68
C ASP A 75 -10.10 20.17 -29.36
N LEU A 76 -9.92 19.71 -28.12
CA LEU A 76 -8.72 18.97 -27.74
C LEU A 76 -8.62 17.64 -28.50
N VAL A 77 -9.69 16.83 -28.53
CA VAL A 77 -9.70 15.51 -29.18
C VAL A 77 -9.54 15.60 -30.70
N ASP A 78 -10.19 16.57 -31.34
CA ASP A 78 -10.09 16.80 -32.79
C ASP A 78 -8.67 17.17 -33.23
N ARG A 79 -7.87 17.75 -32.31
CA ARG A 79 -6.47 18.09 -32.58
C ARG A 79 -5.53 16.91 -32.48
N LEU A 80 -5.94 15.79 -31.88
CA LEU A 80 -5.11 14.60 -31.72
C LEU A 80 -5.15 13.74 -32.98
N SER A 81 -3.99 13.23 -33.40
CA SER A 81 -3.91 12.11 -34.33
C SER A 81 -4.38 10.82 -33.65
N LEU A 82 -4.74 9.81 -34.43
CA LEU A 82 -5.13 8.50 -33.90
C LEU A 82 -4.08 7.91 -32.93
N THR A 83 -2.80 8.00 -33.28
CA THR A 83 -1.71 7.51 -32.43
C THR A 83 -1.63 8.27 -31.11
N GLU A 84 -1.80 9.59 -31.14
CA GLU A 84 -1.82 10.39 -29.93
C GLU A 84 -3.04 10.09 -29.08
N LYS A 85 -4.24 9.93 -29.68
CA LYS A 85 -5.45 9.50 -28.98
C LYS A 85 -5.23 8.20 -28.23
N VAL A 86 -4.66 7.18 -28.89
CA VAL A 86 -4.31 5.90 -28.25
C VAL A 86 -3.36 6.11 -27.06
N GLY A 87 -2.38 7.01 -27.20
CA GLY A 87 -1.45 7.36 -26.11
C GLY A 87 -2.06 8.12 -24.93
N GLN A 88 -3.35 8.45 -24.96
CA GLN A 88 -4.08 9.08 -23.84
C GLN A 88 -5.05 8.12 -23.14
N LEU A 89 -5.21 6.88 -23.62
CA LEU A 89 -6.21 5.94 -23.08
C LEU A 89 -5.74 5.17 -21.83
N GLY A 90 -4.43 5.19 -21.53
CA GLY A 90 -3.86 4.58 -20.33
C GLY A 90 -3.91 5.51 -19.11
N ASP A 91 -3.62 4.94 -17.94
CA ASP A 91 -3.40 5.67 -16.69
C ASP A 91 -2.19 6.62 -16.79
N GLN A 92 -1.18 6.21 -17.57
CA GLN A 92 -0.01 7.00 -17.93
C GLN A 92 -0.23 7.68 -19.30
N ALA A 93 -0.74 8.90 -19.29
CA ALA A 93 -0.96 9.64 -20.52
C ALA A 93 0.34 10.26 -21.04
N ASN A 94 0.70 9.97 -22.30
CA ASN A 94 1.97 10.41 -22.90
C ASN A 94 2.07 11.91 -23.15
N GLY A 95 0.96 12.64 -23.02
CA GLY A 95 0.87 14.04 -23.41
C GLY A 95 1.08 14.24 -24.91
N VAL A 96 0.99 15.49 -25.34
CA VAL A 96 1.20 15.91 -26.73
C VAL A 96 1.81 17.32 -26.75
N PRO A 97 3.16 17.44 -26.72
CA PRO A 97 3.84 18.74 -26.60
C PRO A 97 3.50 19.72 -27.71
N ARG A 98 3.23 19.27 -28.95
CA ARG A 98 2.86 20.15 -30.08
C ARG A 98 1.55 20.91 -29.88
N ILE A 99 0.70 20.44 -28.96
CA ILE A 99 -0.52 21.13 -28.53
C ILE A 99 -0.43 21.48 -27.04
N GLY A 100 0.76 21.64 -26.47
CA GLY A 100 0.92 22.07 -25.08
C GLY A 100 0.41 21.09 -24.00
N LEU A 101 -0.07 19.90 -24.35
CA LEU A 101 -0.60 18.91 -23.40
C LEU A 101 0.57 18.18 -22.69
N PRO A 102 0.73 18.29 -21.36
CA PRO A 102 1.74 17.56 -20.61
C PRO A 102 1.48 16.05 -20.60
N LYS A 103 2.49 15.29 -20.17
CA LYS A 103 2.26 13.98 -19.56
C LYS A 103 1.48 14.16 -18.26
N TYR A 104 0.47 13.33 -18.02
CA TYR A 104 -0.29 13.33 -16.78
C TYR A 104 -0.66 11.91 -16.37
N TYR A 105 -0.95 11.74 -15.09
CA TYR A 105 -1.40 10.49 -14.51
C TYR A 105 -2.76 10.70 -13.87
N TRP A 106 -3.65 9.73 -14.03
CA TRP A 106 -5.01 9.82 -13.47
C TRP A 106 -5.51 8.51 -12.87
N TRP A 107 -4.64 7.49 -12.76
CA TRP A 107 -4.87 6.13 -12.22
C TRP A 107 -6.32 5.63 -12.30
N SER A 108 -6.61 4.72 -13.23
CA SER A 108 -7.90 4.02 -13.29
C SER A 108 -7.74 2.51 -13.47
N GLU A 109 -8.53 1.74 -12.72
CA GLU A 109 -8.61 0.28 -12.79
C GLU A 109 -9.66 -0.19 -13.82
N ALA A 110 -9.78 0.51 -14.95
CA ALA A 110 -10.64 0.06 -16.05
C ALA A 110 -9.84 -0.83 -17.00
N LEU A 111 -10.41 -1.91 -17.54
CA LEU A 111 -9.76 -2.70 -18.59
C LEU A 111 -9.51 -1.83 -19.84
N HIS A 112 -8.25 -1.47 -20.12
CA HIS A 112 -7.87 -0.57 -21.22
C HIS A 112 -7.73 -1.29 -22.57
N GLY A 113 -8.30 -2.49 -22.69
CA GLY A 113 -8.26 -3.31 -23.92
C GLY A 113 -6.89 -3.93 -24.23
N VAL A 114 -5.93 -3.82 -23.31
CA VAL A 114 -4.61 -4.46 -23.33
C VAL A 114 -4.46 -5.22 -22.01
N SER A 115 -4.21 -6.52 -22.08
CA SER A 115 -3.90 -7.36 -20.92
C SER A 115 -2.53 -7.96 -21.14
N ASP A 116 -1.59 -7.63 -20.25
CA ASP A 116 -0.25 -8.20 -20.13
C ASP A 116 -0.15 -9.15 -18.92
N PHE A 117 -1.28 -9.43 -18.27
CA PHE A 117 -1.39 -10.24 -17.08
C PHE A 117 -1.78 -11.68 -17.43
N GLY A 118 -1.00 -12.65 -16.94
CA GLY A 118 -1.22 -14.08 -17.11
C GLY A 118 -0.31 -14.74 -18.15
N ASP A 119 0.18 -15.95 -17.83
CA ASP A 119 1.06 -16.77 -18.67
C ASP A 119 0.43 -17.21 -20.01
N THR A 120 -0.84 -16.86 -20.24
CA THR A 120 -1.60 -17.13 -21.47
C THR A 120 -1.68 -15.93 -22.42
N ALA A 121 -1.11 -14.78 -22.06
CA ALA A 121 -1.04 -13.63 -22.96
C ALA A 121 -0.07 -13.94 -24.13
N THR A 122 -0.57 -13.90 -25.36
CA THR A 122 0.27 -14.09 -26.56
C THR A 122 0.97 -12.78 -26.88
N PHE A 123 2.26 -12.68 -26.57
CA PHE A 123 3.09 -11.52 -26.90
C PHE A 123 3.58 -11.61 -28.35
N PHE A 124 3.11 -10.70 -29.21
CA PHE A 124 3.73 -10.48 -30.53
C PHE A 124 4.86 -9.45 -30.38
N ASN A 125 5.99 -9.65 -31.07
CA ASN A 125 7.26 -8.93 -30.81
C ASN A 125 7.34 -7.45 -31.23
N ALA A 126 6.23 -6.73 -31.25
CA ALA A 126 6.18 -5.27 -31.11
C ALA A 126 4.75 -4.87 -30.75
N THR A 127 4.58 -3.95 -29.79
CA THR A 127 3.28 -3.33 -29.54
C THR A 127 2.85 -2.56 -30.79
N ILE A 128 1.67 -2.87 -31.34
CA ILE A 128 1.07 -2.15 -32.47
C ILE A 128 -0.03 -1.23 -31.92
N PRO A 129 0.21 0.10 -31.79
CA PRO A 129 -0.83 1.03 -31.36
C PRO A 129 -2.03 0.98 -32.31
N GLY A 130 -3.24 0.87 -31.76
CA GLY A 130 -4.47 0.88 -32.57
C GLY A 130 -4.73 -0.40 -33.38
N ALA A 131 -4.12 -1.54 -33.02
CA ALA A 131 -4.34 -2.82 -33.72
C ALA A 131 -5.83 -3.22 -33.86
N THR A 132 -6.64 -2.96 -32.84
CA THR A 132 -8.10 -3.22 -32.87
C THR A 132 -8.86 -2.24 -33.78
N ILE A 133 -8.36 -1.03 -33.95
CA ILE A 133 -8.93 -0.01 -34.85
C ILE A 133 -8.66 -0.39 -36.30
N ASN A 134 -7.41 -0.76 -36.61
CA ASN A 134 -7.02 -1.20 -37.95
C ASN A 134 -7.72 -2.49 -38.38
N GLN A 135 -8.17 -3.30 -37.42
CA GLN A 135 -8.98 -4.50 -37.67
C GLN A 135 -10.50 -4.22 -37.68
N GLY A 136 -10.93 -2.97 -37.54
CA GLY A 136 -12.34 -2.58 -37.51
C GLY A 136 -13.11 -3.05 -36.27
N LYS A 137 -12.43 -3.52 -35.23
CA LYS A 137 -13.04 -3.98 -33.97
C LYS A 137 -13.46 -2.83 -33.06
N VAL A 138 -12.83 -1.66 -33.21
CA VAL A 138 -13.13 -0.41 -32.51
C VAL A 138 -13.12 0.72 -33.51
N ARG A 139 -14.09 1.65 -33.46
CA ARG A 139 -14.10 2.84 -34.33
C ARG A 139 -13.37 3.97 -33.63
N GLU A 140 -12.69 4.83 -34.40
CA GLU A 140 -12.07 6.04 -33.85
C GLU A 140 -13.07 6.93 -33.10
N ALA A 141 -14.32 7.01 -33.58
CA ALA A 141 -15.38 7.74 -32.90
C ALA A 141 -15.69 7.21 -31.48
N ASP A 142 -15.45 5.93 -31.21
CA ASP A 142 -15.61 5.35 -29.88
C ASP A 142 -14.48 5.82 -28.95
N ILE A 143 -13.25 5.96 -29.46
CA ILE A 143 -12.11 6.55 -28.75
C ILE A 143 -12.36 8.03 -28.48
N ASP A 144 -12.84 8.78 -29.47
CA ASP A 144 -13.16 10.19 -29.31
C ASP A 144 -14.18 10.42 -28.20
N LYS A 145 -15.19 9.54 -28.11
CA LYS A 145 -16.20 9.61 -27.06
C LYS A 145 -15.58 9.41 -25.67
N VAL A 146 -14.74 8.39 -25.49
CA VAL A 146 -14.10 8.10 -24.20
C VAL A 146 -13.14 9.22 -23.80
N LEU A 147 -12.32 9.72 -24.72
CA LEU A 147 -11.39 10.83 -24.44
C LEU A 147 -12.13 12.13 -24.12
N LYS A 148 -13.23 12.44 -24.81
CA LYS A 148 -14.06 13.59 -24.46
C LYS A 148 -14.59 13.48 -23.03
N ASN A 149 -15.08 12.29 -22.63
CA ASN A 149 -15.54 12.07 -21.26
C ASN A 149 -14.43 12.27 -20.23
N LEU A 150 -13.24 11.70 -20.48
CA LEU A 150 -12.05 11.88 -19.62
C LEU A 150 -11.68 13.36 -19.48
N TYR A 151 -11.54 14.07 -20.61
CA TYR A 151 -11.15 15.47 -20.58
C TYR A 151 -12.18 16.37 -19.93
N ILE A 152 -13.48 16.09 -20.09
CA ILE A 152 -14.54 16.82 -19.37
C ILE A 152 -14.34 16.71 -17.85
N VAL A 153 -13.99 15.52 -17.34
CA VAL A 153 -13.68 15.34 -15.90
C VAL A 153 -12.43 16.12 -15.52
N LEU A 154 -11.36 16.06 -16.33
CA LEU A 154 -10.13 16.82 -16.07
C LEU A 154 -10.36 18.34 -16.09
N PHE A 155 -11.23 18.87 -16.96
CA PHE A 155 -11.64 20.27 -16.93
C PHE A 155 -12.37 20.61 -15.62
N ARG A 156 -13.34 19.78 -15.20
CA ARG A 156 -14.08 19.98 -13.94
C ARG A 156 -13.17 20.00 -12.71
N LEU A 157 -12.12 19.18 -12.70
CA LEU A 157 -11.14 19.10 -11.62
C LEU A 157 -10.10 20.24 -11.64
N GLY A 158 -10.14 21.12 -12.64
CA GLY A 158 -9.19 22.22 -12.78
C GLY A 158 -7.82 21.82 -13.33
N HIS A 159 -7.67 20.60 -13.86
CA HIS A 159 -6.39 20.14 -14.44
C HIS A 159 -5.91 21.06 -15.57
N PHE A 160 -6.84 21.62 -16.34
CA PHE A 160 -6.51 22.54 -17.43
C PHE A 160 -6.43 24.00 -16.99
N ASP A 161 -7.24 24.44 -16.04
CA ASP A 161 -7.46 25.87 -15.78
C ASP A 161 -6.97 26.37 -14.42
N GLY A 162 -6.52 25.45 -13.57
CA GLY A 162 -6.36 25.68 -12.15
C GLY A 162 -7.67 25.49 -11.38
N SER A 163 -7.56 25.31 -10.08
CA SER A 163 -8.70 25.25 -9.16
C SER A 163 -8.30 25.95 -7.87
N PRO A 164 -8.92 27.10 -7.52
CA PRO A 164 -8.61 27.82 -6.30
C PRO A 164 -8.84 27.01 -5.02
N GLN A 165 -9.62 25.93 -5.09
CA GLN A 165 -9.84 25.02 -3.97
C GLN A 165 -8.62 24.14 -3.72
N PHE A 166 -8.03 23.58 -4.79
CA PHE A 166 -6.87 22.68 -4.68
C PHE A 166 -5.55 23.45 -4.63
N GLU A 167 -5.47 24.64 -5.23
CA GLU A 167 -4.28 25.49 -5.21
C GLU A 167 -3.91 26.00 -3.81
N LYS A 168 -4.87 26.00 -2.89
CA LYS A 168 -4.63 26.38 -1.48
C LYS A 168 -4.00 25.27 -0.66
N LEU A 169 -4.08 24.03 -1.13
CA LEU A 169 -3.54 22.87 -0.42
C LEU A 169 -2.03 22.79 -0.62
N GLY A 170 -1.32 22.47 0.45
CA GLY A 170 0.13 22.38 0.47
C GLY A 170 0.65 21.37 1.46
N LYS A 171 1.95 21.48 1.76
CA LYS A 171 2.65 20.57 2.66
C LYS A 171 2.07 20.56 4.08
N ASP A 172 1.57 21.71 4.54
CA ASP A 172 1.03 21.86 5.90
C ASP A 172 -0.33 21.17 6.08
N ASP A 173 -1.03 20.88 4.98
CA ASP A 173 -2.27 20.08 5.00
C ASP A 173 -1.97 18.56 5.04
N ILE A 174 -0.76 18.15 4.67
CA ILE A 174 -0.31 16.76 4.75
C ILE A 174 0.14 16.49 6.18
N CYS A 175 -0.32 15.39 6.78
CA CYS A 175 0.03 15.01 8.15
C CYS A 175 -0.35 16.07 9.22
N SER A 176 -1.40 16.86 8.97
CA SER A 176 -1.92 17.80 9.95
C SER A 176 -2.38 17.05 11.22
N GLN A 177 -2.37 17.74 12.37
CA GLN A 177 -2.78 17.13 13.62
C GLN A 177 -4.22 16.60 13.55
N SER A 178 -5.13 17.31 12.88
CA SER A 178 -6.52 16.85 12.69
C SER A 178 -6.62 15.57 11.86
N HIS A 179 -5.75 15.36 10.87
CA HIS A 179 -5.70 14.10 10.11
C HIS A 179 -5.14 12.96 10.96
N ILE A 180 -4.13 13.24 11.79
CA ILE A 180 -3.58 12.28 12.74
C ILE A 180 -4.62 11.89 13.79
N ASP A 181 -5.36 12.85 14.33
CA ASP A 181 -6.40 12.61 15.33
C ASP A 181 -7.53 11.77 14.73
N LEU A 182 -7.97 12.08 13.50
CA LEU A 182 -8.95 11.28 12.77
C LEU A 182 -8.46 9.84 12.52
N ALA A 183 -7.16 9.66 12.25
CA ALA A 183 -6.58 8.32 12.11
C ALA A 183 -6.57 7.54 13.43
N ILE A 184 -6.34 8.21 14.58
CA ILE A 184 -6.45 7.60 15.91
C ILE A 184 -7.90 7.21 16.20
N GLU A 185 -8.85 8.12 15.92
CA GLU A 185 -10.28 7.89 16.09
C GLU A 185 -10.71 6.66 15.29
N ALA A 186 -10.49 6.66 13.96
CA ALA A 186 -10.84 5.54 13.09
C ALA A 186 -10.17 4.22 13.51
N ALA A 187 -8.91 4.25 13.95
CA ALA A 187 -8.22 3.08 14.46
C ALA A 187 -8.85 2.56 15.77
N SER A 188 -9.35 3.44 16.63
CA SER A 188 -9.99 3.07 17.91
C SER A 188 -11.41 2.52 17.68
N GLU A 189 -12.20 3.19 16.82
CA GLU A 189 -13.56 2.75 16.47
C GLU A 189 -13.57 1.44 15.69
N GLY A 190 -12.53 1.21 14.87
CA GLY A 190 -12.40 0.01 14.05
C GLY A 190 -12.06 -1.26 14.83
N VAL A 191 -11.69 -1.17 16.12
CA VAL A 191 -11.41 -2.32 16.95
C VAL A 191 -12.70 -2.98 17.41
N VAL A 192 -12.83 -4.28 17.15
CA VAL A 192 -13.98 -5.10 17.55
C VAL A 192 -13.64 -5.95 18.75
N LEU A 193 -14.40 -5.78 19.84
CA LEU A 193 -14.32 -6.62 21.04
C LEU A 193 -15.08 -7.94 20.82
N LEU A 194 -14.34 -9.04 20.66
CA LEU A 194 -14.91 -10.37 20.38
C LEU A 194 -15.16 -11.20 21.64
N LYS A 195 -14.42 -10.93 22.71
CA LYS A 195 -14.52 -11.62 24.00
C LYS A 195 -14.03 -10.70 25.12
N ASN A 196 -14.75 -10.68 26.25
CA ASN A 196 -14.34 -9.96 27.47
C ASN A 196 -14.84 -10.69 28.73
N ASP A 197 -14.11 -11.72 29.13
CA ASP A 197 -14.46 -12.50 30.32
C ASP A 197 -14.20 -11.67 31.58
N ASN A 198 -15.11 -11.78 32.55
CA ASN A 198 -15.02 -11.13 33.87
C ASN A 198 -14.80 -9.60 33.83
N ASN A 199 -15.22 -8.93 32.76
CA ASN A 199 -14.97 -7.51 32.53
C ASN A 199 -13.48 -7.15 32.67
N THR A 200 -12.60 -8.00 32.12
CA THR A 200 -11.14 -7.81 32.18
C THR A 200 -10.72 -6.51 31.51
N LEU A 201 -11.33 -6.17 30.38
CA LEU A 201 -11.15 -4.88 29.73
C LEU A 201 -12.24 -3.88 30.17
N PRO A 202 -11.89 -2.60 30.35
CA PRO A 202 -10.54 -2.04 30.20
C PRO A 202 -9.58 -2.42 31.33
N LEU A 203 -8.28 -2.51 31.04
CA LEU A 203 -7.26 -2.79 32.03
C LEU A 203 -7.13 -1.63 33.04
N ASP A 204 -7.21 -1.99 34.31
CA ASP A 204 -7.05 -1.06 35.42
C ASP A 204 -5.56 -0.68 35.58
N ALA A 205 -5.16 0.50 35.11
CA ALA A 205 -3.80 1.03 35.22
C ALA A 205 -3.33 1.21 36.69
N GLN A 206 -4.25 1.15 37.67
CA GLN A 206 -3.86 1.13 39.08
C GLN A 206 -3.41 -0.25 39.55
N LYS A 207 -3.90 -1.33 38.93
CA LYS A 207 -3.56 -2.72 39.29
C LYS A 207 -2.49 -3.31 38.38
N VAL A 208 -2.59 -3.04 37.08
CA VAL A 208 -1.63 -3.47 36.08
C VAL A 208 -0.52 -2.41 36.02
N LYS A 209 0.68 -2.75 36.48
CA LYS A 209 1.84 -1.85 36.45
C LYS A 209 2.86 -2.25 35.40
N LYS A 210 2.89 -3.52 35.03
CA LYS A 210 3.76 -4.08 34.00
C LYS A 210 2.96 -4.88 33.01
N VAL A 211 3.27 -4.71 31.72
CA VAL A 211 2.63 -5.45 30.64
C VAL A 211 3.65 -6.20 29.83
N ALA A 212 3.28 -7.36 29.31
CA ALA A 212 4.03 -8.06 28.28
C ALA A 212 3.33 -7.84 26.94
N VAL A 213 4.04 -7.32 25.93
CA VAL A 213 3.53 -7.15 24.56
C VAL A 213 4.31 -8.11 23.68
N VAL A 214 3.64 -9.17 23.22
CA VAL A 214 4.28 -10.32 22.58
C VAL A 214 3.56 -10.76 21.30
N GLY A 215 4.24 -11.53 20.46
CA GLY A 215 3.69 -12.02 19.19
C GLY A 215 4.24 -11.28 17.95
N PRO A 216 4.11 -11.88 16.76
CA PRO A 216 4.76 -11.39 15.53
C PRO A 216 4.34 -9.97 15.17
N HIS A 217 3.15 -9.55 15.61
CA HIS A 217 2.61 -8.22 15.36
C HIS A 217 2.78 -7.25 16.53
N ALA A 218 3.47 -7.64 17.61
CA ALA A 218 3.67 -6.78 18.78
C ALA A 218 4.38 -5.47 18.42
N ASN A 219 5.29 -5.49 17.45
CA ASN A 219 5.96 -4.30 16.93
C ASN A 219 5.59 -4.03 15.46
N ALA A 220 4.34 -4.31 15.08
CA ALA A 220 3.83 -4.12 13.73
C ALA A 220 3.93 -2.65 13.27
N THR A 221 4.35 -2.46 12.02
CA THR A 221 4.36 -1.15 11.33
C THR A 221 3.66 -1.26 9.98
N LYS A 222 4.38 -1.75 8.96
CA LYS A 222 3.89 -1.83 7.56
C LYS A 222 2.59 -2.60 7.40
N VAL A 223 2.41 -3.71 8.12
CA VAL A 223 1.17 -4.48 8.06
C VAL A 223 -0.05 -3.67 8.49
N MET A 224 0.08 -2.72 9.43
CA MET A 224 -1.06 -1.96 9.92
C MET A 224 -1.70 -1.08 8.84
N ILE A 225 -0.99 -0.73 7.77
CA ILE A 225 -1.56 0.05 6.66
C ILE A 225 -2.08 -0.82 5.51
N GLY A 226 -1.98 -2.15 5.61
CA GLY A 226 -2.50 -3.08 4.60
C GLY A 226 -1.88 -2.90 3.21
N ASN A 227 -2.70 -3.07 2.16
CA ASN A 227 -2.37 -2.79 0.77
C ASN A 227 -2.94 -1.43 0.31
N TYR A 228 -2.63 -1.01 -0.91
CA TYR A 228 -3.10 0.27 -1.48
C TYR A 228 -2.80 1.51 -0.61
N ALA A 229 -1.71 1.48 0.15
CA ALA A 229 -1.36 2.53 1.09
C ALA A 229 -0.15 3.36 0.62
N GLY A 230 -0.20 4.65 0.93
CA GLY A 230 0.92 5.58 0.74
C GLY A 230 1.98 5.46 1.84
N ILE A 231 2.93 6.40 1.86
CA ILE A 231 3.90 6.52 2.95
C ILE A 231 3.23 7.27 4.11
N PRO A 232 3.05 6.64 5.28
CA PRO A 232 2.42 7.31 6.40
C PRO A 232 3.36 8.35 7.04
N CYS A 233 2.77 9.26 7.80
CA CYS A 233 3.47 10.32 8.50
C CYS A 233 4.36 9.75 9.60
N LYS A 234 3.79 8.85 10.41
CA LYS A 234 4.51 8.15 11.48
C LYS A 234 3.72 6.95 11.97
N TYR A 235 4.35 5.77 11.94
CA TYR A 235 3.81 4.59 12.60
C TYR A 235 3.84 4.74 14.13
N THR A 236 2.80 4.24 14.79
CA THR A 236 2.80 3.93 16.22
C THR A 236 2.41 2.47 16.36
N SER A 237 3.40 1.61 16.63
CA SER A 237 3.17 0.16 16.79
C SER A 237 2.46 -0.12 18.13
N PRO A 238 1.87 -1.33 18.33
CA PRO A 238 1.33 -1.71 19.63
C PRO A 238 2.37 -1.59 20.74
N LEU A 239 3.60 -2.04 20.49
CA LEU A 239 4.72 -1.89 21.42
C LEU A 239 5.01 -0.41 21.77
N ASP A 240 5.03 0.48 20.78
CA ASP A 240 5.26 1.90 21.00
C ASP A 240 4.15 2.53 21.85
N ALA A 241 2.89 2.18 21.59
CA ALA A 241 1.74 2.70 22.32
C ALA A 241 1.74 2.24 23.79
N PHE A 242 2.00 0.95 24.05
CA PHE A 242 2.11 0.45 25.42
C PHE A 242 3.34 1.01 26.16
N ARG A 243 4.45 1.24 25.46
CA ARG A 243 5.61 1.95 26.04
C ARG A 243 5.31 3.39 26.39
N GLN A 244 4.52 4.10 25.58
CA GLN A 244 4.06 5.44 25.91
C GLN A 244 3.12 5.45 27.13
N ALA A 245 2.28 4.42 27.29
CA ALA A 245 1.34 4.32 28.40
C ALA A 245 1.99 3.88 29.73
N TYR A 246 2.93 2.94 29.70
CA TYR A 246 3.52 2.33 30.91
C TYR A 246 4.96 2.77 31.21
N GLY A 247 5.66 3.35 30.23
CA GLY A 247 7.10 3.58 30.27
C GLY A 247 7.90 2.33 29.85
N ASN A 248 9.08 2.55 29.25
CA ASN A 248 9.88 1.48 28.65
C ASN A 248 10.25 0.35 29.62
N ASP A 249 10.55 0.68 30.88
CA ASP A 249 11.00 -0.30 31.89
C ASP A 249 9.87 -1.20 32.40
N ASN A 250 8.61 -0.84 32.12
CA ASN A 250 7.41 -1.57 32.54
C ASN A 250 6.77 -2.38 31.39
N VAL A 251 7.40 -2.41 30.21
CA VAL A 251 6.91 -3.16 29.05
C VAL A 251 7.91 -4.24 28.66
N TYR A 252 7.55 -5.50 28.90
CA TYR A 252 8.32 -6.64 28.44
C TYR A 252 7.93 -6.97 27.01
N TYR A 253 8.91 -6.94 26.10
CA TYR A 253 8.70 -7.26 24.70
C TYR A 253 9.38 -8.57 24.33
N ALA A 254 8.67 -9.42 23.58
CA ALA A 254 9.24 -10.57 22.92
C ALA A 254 8.40 -10.93 21.68
N PRO A 255 9.03 -11.07 20.50
CA PRO A 255 8.26 -11.24 19.26
C PRO A 255 7.56 -12.60 19.18
N GLY A 256 8.01 -13.64 19.90
CA GLY A 256 7.39 -14.98 19.88
C GLY A 256 7.63 -15.76 18.57
N CYS A 257 7.53 -15.07 17.44
CA CYS A 257 7.85 -15.49 16.08
C CYS A 257 8.64 -14.37 15.38
N LEU A 258 9.55 -14.69 14.45
CA LEU A 258 10.29 -13.66 13.69
C LEU A 258 9.40 -12.86 12.73
N ASP A 259 8.36 -13.51 12.20
CA ASP A 259 7.40 -12.99 11.25
C ASP A 259 6.05 -13.70 11.43
N VAL A 260 5.03 -13.32 10.65
CA VAL A 260 3.71 -13.95 10.71
C VAL A 260 3.70 -15.39 10.19
N ALA A 261 4.63 -15.77 9.31
CA ALA A 261 4.74 -17.14 8.85
C ALA A 261 5.13 -18.08 9.99
N CYS A 262 5.77 -17.55 11.04
CA CYS A 262 6.07 -18.18 12.31
C CYS A 262 6.60 -19.62 12.15
N ARG A 263 7.62 -19.79 11.30
CA ARG A 263 8.21 -21.10 10.98
C ARG A 263 9.21 -21.58 12.02
N ASP A 264 9.68 -20.70 12.89
CA ASP A 264 10.66 -21.00 13.93
C ASP A 264 10.02 -20.92 15.33
N TYR A 265 10.11 -22.01 16.07
CA TYR A 265 9.58 -22.16 17.41
C TYR A 265 10.53 -21.59 18.50
N SER A 266 11.79 -21.28 18.16
CA SER A 266 12.83 -20.91 19.12
C SER A 266 12.50 -19.67 19.98
N LEU A 267 11.67 -18.76 19.44
CA LEU A 267 11.30 -17.50 20.09
C LEU A 267 10.03 -17.61 20.95
N VAL A 268 9.32 -18.74 20.91
CA VAL A 268 8.12 -18.97 21.74
C VAL A 268 8.47 -18.97 23.22
N PHE A 269 9.53 -19.68 23.62
CA PHE A 269 9.93 -19.75 25.03
C PHE A 269 10.34 -18.38 25.61
N PRO A 270 11.17 -17.55 24.94
CA PRO A 270 11.40 -16.16 25.34
C PRO A 270 10.11 -15.35 25.55
N ALA A 271 9.10 -15.51 24.69
CA ALA A 271 7.82 -14.81 24.85
C ALA A 271 7.02 -15.28 26.07
N VAL A 272 7.04 -16.58 26.37
CA VAL A 272 6.49 -17.12 27.63
C VAL A 272 7.21 -16.52 28.84
N GLN A 273 8.54 -16.41 28.81
CA GLN A 273 9.32 -15.83 29.93
C GLN A 273 9.05 -14.34 30.13
N ALA A 274 8.84 -13.58 29.05
CA ALA A 274 8.41 -12.18 29.13
C ALA A 274 7.02 -12.07 29.79
N SER A 275 6.09 -12.92 29.37
CA SER A 275 4.70 -12.95 29.85
C SER A 275 4.60 -13.19 31.37
N LYS A 276 5.44 -14.08 31.93
CA LYS A 276 5.48 -14.38 33.37
C LYS A 276 5.88 -13.23 34.28
N LYS A 277 6.49 -12.17 33.73
CA LYS A 277 6.98 -11.01 34.51
C LYS A 277 5.96 -9.87 34.59
N ALA A 278 4.85 -9.98 33.86
CA ALA A 278 3.88 -8.91 33.67
C ALA A 278 2.58 -9.18 34.43
N ASP A 279 1.89 -8.10 34.80
CA ASP A 279 0.59 -8.13 35.47
C ASP A 279 -0.57 -8.36 34.47
N ALA A 280 -0.30 -8.19 33.16
CA ALA A 280 -1.19 -8.55 32.05
C ALA A 280 -0.36 -8.84 30.78
N VAL A 281 -0.88 -9.70 29.91
CA VAL A 281 -0.23 -10.11 28.67
C VAL A 281 -1.07 -9.71 27.47
N ILE A 282 -0.48 -8.94 26.55
CA ILE A 282 -1.06 -8.56 25.27
C ILE A 282 -0.34 -9.35 24.18
N ILE A 283 -1.03 -10.32 23.60
CA ILE A 283 -0.54 -11.10 22.45
C ILE A 283 -1.08 -10.46 21.18
N VAL A 284 -0.20 -10.00 20.28
CA VAL A 284 -0.59 -9.45 18.98
C VAL A 284 -0.15 -10.43 17.89
N ALA A 285 -1.15 -11.08 17.29
CA ALA A 285 -1.01 -12.17 16.32
C ALA A 285 -1.87 -11.90 15.08
N GLY A 286 -1.80 -12.76 14.07
CA GLY A 286 -2.64 -12.67 12.88
C GLY A 286 -1.87 -12.92 11.59
N ILE A 287 -2.25 -12.21 10.53
CA ILE A 287 -1.71 -12.37 9.18
C ILE A 287 -1.32 -11.01 8.60
N ASP A 288 -0.61 -11.01 7.48
CA ASP A 288 -0.19 -9.81 6.76
C ASP A 288 -0.33 -10.00 5.24
N THR A 289 0.14 -9.02 4.47
CA THR A 289 0.06 -9.03 3.00
C THR A 289 0.95 -10.08 2.33
N SER A 290 1.76 -10.85 3.09
CA SER A 290 2.44 -12.05 2.58
C SER A 290 1.54 -13.30 2.60
N VAL A 291 0.37 -13.21 3.23
CA VAL A 291 -0.63 -14.28 3.36
C VAL A 291 -1.92 -13.94 2.63
N GLU A 292 -2.35 -12.67 2.66
CA GLU A 292 -3.54 -12.20 1.94
C GLU A 292 -3.27 -10.89 1.19
N ALA A 293 -3.37 -10.92 -0.14
CA ALA A 293 -3.17 -9.73 -0.97
C ALA A 293 -3.89 -9.88 -2.32
N GLU A 294 -3.84 -8.82 -3.13
CA GLU A 294 -4.23 -8.90 -4.52
C GLU A 294 -3.39 -9.98 -5.23
N SER A 295 -4.06 -10.85 -5.99
CA SER A 295 -3.46 -12.03 -6.62
C SER A 295 -2.86 -13.07 -5.64
N LEU A 296 -3.17 -12.97 -4.34
CA LEU A 296 -2.73 -13.90 -3.31
C LEU A 296 -3.90 -14.24 -2.37
N ASP A 297 -4.69 -15.21 -2.80
CA ASP A 297 -5.72 -15.81 -1.96
C ASP A 297 -5.10 -16.73 -0.90
N ARG A 298 -5.75 -16.80 0.26
CA ARG A 298 -5.36 -17.71 1.33
C ARG A 298 -5.75 -19.15 0.99
N GLU A 299 -4.90 -20.09 1.38
CA GLU A 299 -5.21 -21.53 1.26
C GLU A 299 -6.15 -22.03 2.37
N ASN A 300 -6.18 -21.35 3.52
CA ASN A 300 -7.00 -21.69 4.67
C ASN A 300 -7.23 -20.47 5.59
N LEU A 301 -8.04 -20.63 6.63
CA LEU A 301 -8.39 -19.57 7.57
C LEU A 301 -7.64 -19.66 8.91
N LEU A 302 -6.61 -20.50 9.03
CA LEU A 302 -5.88 -20.70 10.29
C LEU A 302 -4.81 -19.62 10.50
N LEU A 303 -4.37 -19.45 11.75
CA LEU A 303 -3.15 -18.70 12.05
C LEU A 303 -1.94 -19.44 11.45
N PRO A 304 -1.01 -18.75 10.75
CA PRO A 304 0.15 -19.41 10.16
C PRO A 304 1.17 -19.89 11.20
N GLY A 305 1.83 -21.01 10.87
CA GLY A 305 2.96 -21.53 11.63
C GLY A 305 2.65 -21.76 13.11
N TYR A 306 3.62 -21.47 13.97
CA TYR A 306 3.53 -21.71 15.41
C TYR A 306 2.81 -20.60 16.20
N GLN A 307 2.05 -19.72 15.55
CA GLN A 307 1.32 -18.66 16.26
C GLN A 307 0.28 -19.24 17.23
N TYR A 308 -0.37 -20.35 16.86
CA TYR A 308 -1.30 -21.03 17.76
C TYR A 308 -0.59 -21.60 18.99
N GLU A 309 0.53 -22.28 18.80
CA GLU A 309 1.35 -22.83 19.88
C GLU A 309 1.92 -21.73 20.78
N LEU A 310 2.29 -20.57 20.22
CA LEU A 310 2.67 -19.39 21.00
C LEU A 310 1.54 -18.98 21.96
N ILE A 311 0.30 -18.87 21.45
CA ILE A 311 -0.87 -18.50 22.25
C ILE A 311 -1.14 -19.58 23.32
N ASP A 312 -1.14 -20.86 22.95
CA ASP A 312 -1.39 -21.99 23.88
C ASP A 312 -0.31 -22.09 24.98
N GLN A 313 0.97 -21.90 24.64
CA GLN A 313 2.05 -21.96 25.62
C GLN A 313 2.00 -20.79 26.61
N ILE A 314 1.66 -19.59 26.14
CA ILE A 314 1.45 -18.45 27.03
C ILE A 314 0.20 -18.67 27.89
N SER A 315 -0.91 -19.14 27.32
CA SER A 315 -2.15 -19.36 28.07
C SER A 315 -2.01 -20.41 29.17
N ARG A 316 -1.27 -21.49 28.92
CA ARG A 316 -0.99 -22.54 29.92
C ARG A 316 -0.11 -22.08 31.07
N GLN A 317 0.75 -21.09 30.85
CA GLN A 317 1.80 -20.74 31.80
C GLN A 317 1.62 -19.36 32.44
N SER A 318 0.67 -18.57 31.95
CA SER A 318 0.30 -17.28 32.56
C SER A 318 -0.67 -17.49 33.70
N THR A 319 -0.49 -16.72 34.77
CA THR A 319 -1.47 -16.56 35.86
C THR A 319 -2.14 -15.20 35.82
N THR A 320 -1.80 -14.37 34.83
CA THR A 320 -2.29 -13.00 34.67
C THR A 320 -3.20 -12.92 33.45
N PRO A 321 -4.09 -11.89 33.38
CA PRO A 321 -5.04 -11.76 32.28
C PRO A 321 -4.34 -11.71 30.92
N ILE A 322 -4.90 -12.43 29.95
CA ILE A 322 -4.40 -12.48 28.57
C ILE A 322 -5.40 -11.79 27.64
N ILE A 323 -4.88 -10.86 26.86
CA ILE A 323 -5.59 -10.12 25.83
C ILE A 323 -4.98 -10.53 24.49
N LEU A 324 -5.77 -11.18 23.64
CA LEU A 324 -5.36 -11.52 22.28
C LEU A 324 -5.86 -10.45 21.32
N VAL A 325 -4.95 -9.87 20.53
CA VAL A 325 -5.25 -8.91 19.47
C VAL A 325 -4.91 -9.55 18.14
N ILE A 326 -5.89 -9.61 17.23
CA ILE A 326 -5.73 -10.15 15.88
C ILE A 326 -5.64 -9.00 14.87
N LEU A 327 -4.51 -8.92 14.16
CA LEU A 327 -4.35 -8.09 12.97
C LEU A 327 -4.53 -8.95 11.71
N SER A 328 -5.57 -8.64 10.95
CA SER A 328 -5.92 -9.35 9.71
C SER A 328 -6.99 -8.57 8.96
N ALA A 329 -6.92 -8.50 7.63
CA ALA A 329 -8.07 -8.03 6.84
C ALA A 329 -9.17 -9.09 6.83
N GLY A 330 -8.83 -10.34 6.49
CA GLY A 330 -9.76 -11.46 6.48
C GLY A 330 -10.02 -12.03 7.88
N GLY A 331 -11.12 -12.79 8.01
CA GLY A 331 -11.38 -13.58 9.22
C GLY A 331 -10.35 -14.69 9.41
N VAL A 332 -9.94 -14.92 10.66
CA VAL A 332 -9.01 -15.99 11.07
C VAL A 332 -9.68 -16.86 12.12
N ASP A 333 -9.53 -18.19 12.02
CA ASP A 333 -10.03 -19.12 13.01
C ASP A 333 -9.25 -19.01 14.31
N ILE A 334 -9.92 -18.46 15.31
CA ILE A 334 -9.44 -18.28 16.69
C ILE A 334 -10.27 -19.10 17.68
N SER A 335 -11.01 -20.11 17.22
CA SER A 335 -11.96 -20.88 18.03
C SER A 335 -11.33 -21.45 19.29
N ILE A 336 -10.08 -21.89 19.21
CA ILE A 336 -9.39 -22.47 20.36
C ILE A 336 -9.05 -21.39 21.40
N ALA A 337 -8.56 -20.22 20.98
CA ALA A 337 -8.33 -19.10 21.91
C ALA A 337 -9.64 -18.57 22.50
N LYS A 338 -10.72 -18.53 21.70
CA LYS A 338 -12.06 -18.13 22.16
C LYS A 338 -12.58 -19.06 23.27
N ASN A 339 -12.40 -20.37 23.10
CA ASN A 339 -12.87 -21.38 24.04
C ASN A 339 -11.92 -21.60 25.25
N ASP A 340 -10.73 -21.01 25.24
CA ASP A 340 -9.81 -21.05 26.38
C ASP A 340 -10.19 -19.96 27.41
N SER A 341 -10.68 -20.36 28.58
CA SER A 341 -11.07 -19.44 29.66
C SER A 341 -9.89 -18.64 30.24
N ARG A 342 -8.64 -19.01 29.92
CA ARG A 342 -7.43 -18.27 30.32
C ARG A 342 -7.16 -17.08 29.40
N VAL A 343 -7.68 -17.10 28.17
CA VAL A 343 -7.68 -15.94 27.27
C VAL A 343 -8.84 -15.05 27.67
N SER A 344 -8.55 -14.04 28.49
CA SER A 344 -9.54 -13.20 29.16
C SER A 344 -10.25 -12.25 28.20
N ALA A 345 -9.57 -11.74 27.18
CA ALA A 345 -10.19 -10.87 26.18
C ALA A 345 -9.63 -11.12 24.78
N ILE A 346 -10.44 -10.85 23.75
CA ILE A 346 -10.04 -10.95 22.35
C ILE A 346 -10.52 -9.71 21.59
N LEU A 347 -9.61 -9.09 20.86
CA LEU A 347 -9.85 -7.96 19.96
C LEU A 347 -9.49 -8.35 18.52
N TRP A 348 -10.30 -7.92 17.56
CA TRP A 348 -9.90 -7.86 16.15
C TRP A 348 -9.72 -6.40 15.76
N ALA A 349 -8.55 -6.05 15.20
CA ALA A 349 -8.21 -4.66 14.89
C ALA A 349 -7.96 -4.42 13.39
N GLY A 350 -8.31 -5.38 12.53
CA GLY A 350 -8.11 -5.22 11.09
C GLY A 350 -6.65 -4.93 10.72
N TYR A 351 -6.49 -3.96 9.81
CA TYR A 351 -5.25 -3.22 9.58
C TYR A 351 -5.48 -1.75 10.00
N PRO A 352 -5.10 -1.37 11.24
CA PRO A 352 -5.61 -0.17 11.90
C PRO A 352 -4.86 1.14 11.55
N GLY A 353 -4.16 1.18 10.42
CA GLY A 353 -3.49 2.35 9.89
C GLY A 353 -2.24 2.79 10.66
N GLU A 354 -1.77 4.01 10.37
CA GLU A 354 -0.50 4.52 10.91
C GLU A 354 -0.51 4.72 12.43
N LYS A 355 -1.69 4.93 13.01
CA LYS A 355 -1.92 5.08 14.46
C LYS A 355 -2.52 3.84 15.11
N GLY A 356 -2.44 2.70 14.44
CA GLY A 356 -3.11 1.48 14.86
C GLY A 356 -2.74 0.99 16.25
N GLY A 357 -1.47 1.06 16.63
CA GLY A 357 -1.04 0.73 17.99
C GLY A 357 -1.67 1.61 19.06
N GLN A 358 -1.86 2.91 18.77
CA GLN A 358 -2.52 3.85 19.68
C GLN A 358 -4.00 3.46 19.86
N GLY A 359 -4.72 3.19 18.77
CA GLY A 359 -6.13 2.79 18.84
C GLY A 359 -6.34 1.48 19.61
N ILE A 360 -5.48 0.48 19.39
CA ILE A 360 -5.48 -0.78 20.17
C ILE A 360 -5.26 -0.50 21.66
N ALA A 361 -4.28 0.33 22.00
CA ALA A 361 -3.99 0.67 23.39
C ALA A 361 -5.14 1.48 24.03
N ASP A 362 -5.78 2.38 23.29
CA ASP A 362 -6.87 3.20 23.81
C ASP A 362 -8.10 2.36 24.17
N VAL A 363 -8.40 1.32 23.40
CA VAL A 363 -9.44 0.33 23.74
C VAL A 363 -9.05 -0.51 24.96
N ILE A 364 -7.83 -1.07 24.97
CA ILE A 364 -7.37 -1.93 26.07
C ILE A 364 -7.31 -1.17 27.40
N LEU A 365 -6.95 0.11 27.37
CA LEU A 365 -6.81 0.96 28.56
C LEU A 365 -8.07 1.77 28.89
N GLY A 366 -9.15 1.62 28.11
CA GLY A 366 -10.44 2.27 28.38
C GLY A 366 -10.46 3.78 28.13
N LYS A 367 -9.53 4.29 27.32
CA LYS A 367 -9.60 5.66 26.78
C LYS A 367 -10.64 5.76 25.66
N TYR A 368 -10.91 4.64 24.99
CA TYR A 368 -12.03 4.47 24.07
C TYR A 368 -12.80 3.21 24.45
N ASN A 369 -14.13 3.25 24.31
CA ASN A 369 -14.99 2.11 24.57
C ASN A 369 -15.33 1.41 23.25
N ALA A 370 -14.78 0.22 23.02
CA ALA A 370 -15.09 -0.56 21.82
C ALA A 370 -16.53 -1.09 21.89
N GLY A 371 -17.46 -0.36 21.28
CA GLY A 371 -18.86 -0.75 21.07
C GLY A 371 -19.82 -0.29 22.16
N THR A 372 -20.50 0.83 21.88
CA THR A 372 -21.98 0.88 21.97
C THR A 372 -22.55 0.68 20.58
#